data_AF-A0ABD0NL68-F1
#
_entry.id   AF-A0ABD0NL68-F1
#
_cell.length_a   1.000
_cell.length_b   1.000
_cell.length_c   1.000
_cell.angle_alpha   90.00
_cell.angle_beta   90.00
_cell.angle_gamma   90.00
#
_symmetry.space_group_name_H-M   'P 1'
#
loop_
_entity.id
_entity.type
_entity.pdbx_description
1 polymer ?
#
loop_
_entity_poly.entity_id
_entity_poly.type
_entity_poly.pdbx_seq_one_letter_code
_entity_poly.pdbx_strand_id
1 'polypeptide(L)' 'GPIEILRLNNLMVSKIWTPDTFFRNGKRSISHNMTTPNKLFRIMQNGTILYTM' A
#
# COMPACT_ATOMS: atom_id res chain seq x y z
N GLY A 1 9.55 15.38 18.27
CA GLY A 1 8.71 16.27 17.43
C GLY A 1 7.49 15.52 16.93
N PRO A 2 6.55 16.19 16.24
CA PRO A 2 5.38 15.53 15.66
C PRO A 2 5.79 14.49 14.60
N ILE A 3 5.00 13.43 14.44
CA ILE A 3 5.23 12.39 13.43
C ILE A 3 4.77 12.93 12.07
N GLU A 4 5.71 13.13 11.14
CA GLU A 4 5.39 13.65 9.79
C GLU A 4 4.79 12.58 8.87
N ILE A 5 5.24 11.32 9.01
CA ILE A 5 4.84 10.19 8.15
C ILE A 5 4.62 8.94 8.99
N LEU A 6 3.40 8.42 8.96
CA LEU A 6 3.05 7.11 9.52
C LEU A 6 3.26 6.02 8.48
N ARG A 7 4.19 5.09 8.74
CA ARG A 7 4.45 3.92 7.89
C ARG A 7 3.69 2.73 8.46
N LEU A 8 2.87 2.07 7.65
CA LEU A 8 2.01 0.97 8.08
C LEU A 8 2.54 -0.39 7.62
N ASN A 9 2.29 -1.41 8.44
CA ASN A 9 2.51 -2.80 8.08
C ASN A 9 1.34 -3.36 7.25
N ASN A 10 1.54 -4.55 6.68
CA ASN A 10 0.54 -5.21 5.83
C ASN A 10 -0.82 -5.47 6.51
N LEU A 11 -0.85 -5.68 7.83
CA LEU A 11 -2.09 -5.95 8.58
C LEU A 11 -2.99 -4.72 8.70
N MET A 12 -2.41 -3.52 8.78
CA MET A 12 -3.18 -2.27 8.85
C MET A 12 -3.67 -1.85 7.46
N VAL A 13 -2.87 -2.12 6.42
CA VAL A 13 -3.22 -1.78 5.02
C VAL A 13 -4.51 -2.46 4.57
N SER A 14 -4.77 -3.71 4.99
CA SER A 14 -5.99 -4.42 4.60
C SER A 14 -7.30 -3.84 5.17
N LYS A 15 -7.21 -2.91 6.13
CA LYS A 15 -8.35 -2.24 6.75
C LYS A 15 -8.63 -0.85 6.18
N ILE A 16 -7.76 -0.37 5.28
CA ILE A 16 -7.86 0.96 4.68
C ILE A 16 -8.36 0.81 3.24
N TRP A 17 -9.27 1.68 2.81
CA TRP A 17 -9.72 1.70 1.43
C TRP A 17 -8.55 1.98 0.49
N THR A 18 -8.43 1.16 -0.55
CA THR A 18 -7.49 1.36 -1.67
C THR A 18 -8.29 1.25 -2.98
N PRO A 19 -7.92 1.98 -4.03
CA PRO A 19 -8.58 1.82 -5.32
C PRO A 19 -8.37 0.41 -5.86
N ASP A 20 -9.36 -0.10 -6.59
CA ASP A 20 -9.39 -1.40 -7.26
C ASP A 20 -8.66 -1.36 -8.60
N THR A 21 -7.41 -0.88 -8.60
CA THR A 21 -6.61 -0.71 -9.81
C THR A 21 -6.27 -2.04 -10.48
N PHE A 22 -6.52 -2.15 -11.78
CA PHE A 22 -6.22 -3.34 -12.57
C PHE A 22 -5.59 -2.99 -13.92
N PHE A 23 -4.83 -3.93 -14.49
CA PHE A 23 -4.26 -3.81 -15.83
C PHE A 23 -5.27 -4.34 -16.86
N ARG A 24 -5.83 -3.44 -17.70
CA ARG A 24 -6.85 -3.80 -18.71
C ARG A 24 -6.41 -4.87 -19.72
N ASN A 25 -5.11 -4.93 -20.02
CA ASN A 25 -4.51 -5.87 -20.96
C ASN A 25 -3.61 -6.91 -20.26
N GLY A 26 -3.74 -7.06 -18.94
CA GLY A 26 -3.00 -8.04 -18.18
C GLY A 26 -3.44 -9.46 -18.53
N LYS A 27 -2.53 -10.27 -19.09
CA LYS A 27 -2.81 -11.71 -19.29
C LYS A 27 -2.76 -12.48 -17.98
N ARG A 28 -1.75 -12.21 -17.15
CA ARG A 28 -1.56 -12.76 -15.81
C ARG A 28 -0.66 -11.83 -15.00
N SER A 29 -1.08 -11.46 -13.80
CA SER A 29 -0.33 -10.60 -12.88
C SER A 29 -0.26 -11.26 -11.51
N ILE A 30 0.91 -11.20 -10.87
CA ILE A 30 1.18 -11.80 -9.56
C ILE A 30 1.84 -10.74 -8.69
N SER A 31 1.27 -10.45 -7.53
CA SER A 31 1.91 -9.59 -6.53
C SER A 31 2.98 -10.38 -5.77
N HIS A 32 4.17 -9.81 -5.62
CA HIS A 32 5.27 -10.44 -4.90
C HIS A 32 4.99 -10.54 -3.40
N ASN A 33 5.24 -11.71 -2.80
CA ASN A 33 4.89 -12.00 -1.40
C ASN A 33 5.98 -12.72 -0.57
N MET A 34 7.23 -12.74 -1.04
CA MET A 34 8.34 -13.41 -0.37
C MET A 34 9.40 -12.40 0.09
N THR A 35 9.85 -12.38 1.35
CA THR A 35 9.40 -13.21 2.51
C THR A 35 8.10 -12.74 3.15
N THR A 36 7.63 -11.54 2.79
CA THR A 36 6.33 -10.98 3.19
C THR A 36 5.69 -10.27 1.98
N PRO A 37 4.39 -9.93 1.99
CA PRO A 37 3.78 -9.12 0.93
C PRO A 37 4.55 -7.81 0.71
N ASN A 38 4.99 -7.59 -0.53
CA ASN A 38 5.76 -6.40 -0.91
C ASN A 38 4.84 -5.20 -1.08
N LYS A 39 4.27 -4.71 0.02
CA LYS A 39 3.41 -3.52 0.04
C LYS A 39 3.95 -2.52 1.04
N LEU A 40 3.96 -1.25 0.65
CA LEU A 40 4.32 -0.15 1.53
C LEU A 40 3.23 0.91 1.49
N PHE A 41 2.79 1.33 2.68
CA PHE A 41 1.74 2.32 2.84
C PHE A 41 2.21 3.41 3.80
N ARG A 42 2.08 4.67 3.37
CA ARG A 42 2.50 5.86 4.11
C ARG A 42 1.37 6.86 4.17
N ILE A 43 1.10 7.39 5.37
CA ILE A 43 0.16 8.48 5.60
C ILE A 43 0.97 9.69 6.04
N MET A 44 0.91 10.77 5.27
CA MET A 44 1.51 12.06 5.62
C MET A 44 0.60 12.79 6.61
N GLN A 45 1.15 13.72 7.38
CA GLN A 45 0.38 14.47 8.39
C GLN A 45 -0.82 15.25 7.81
N ASN A 46 -0.79 15.62 6.53
CA ASN A 46 -1.89 16.28 5.83
C ASN A 46 -2.96 15.31 5.27
N GLY A 47 -2.85 14.01 5.55
CA GLY A 47 -3.76 12.97 5.07
C GLY A 47 -3.43 12.39 3.69
N THR A 48 -2.37 12.88 3.02
CA THR A 48 -1.93 12.31 1.73
C THR A 48 -1.40 10.90 1.94
N ILE A 49 -1.83 9.97 1.08
CA ILE A 49 -1.44 8.57 1.12
C ILE A 49 -0.49 8.26 -0.02
N LEU A 50 0.57 7.52 0.28
CA LEU A 50 1.43 6.90 -0.72
C LEU A 50 1.41 5.38 -0.55
N TYR A 51 0.96 4.68 -1.60
CA TYR A 51 0.81 3.24 -1.65
C TYR A 51 1.60 2.64 -2.82
N THR A 52 2.42 1.62 -2.54
CA THR A 52 3.18 0.87 -3.55
C THR A 52 3.03 -0.63 -3.31
N MET A 53 2.80 -1.41 -4.37
CA MET A 53 2.64 -2.87 -4.40
C MET A 53 3.48 -3.47 -5.52
#